data_AF-A0A7W6CD74-F1
#
_entry.id   AF-A0A7W6CD74-F1
#
_cell.length_a   1.000
_cell.length_b   1.000
_cell.length_c   1.000
_cell.angle_alpha   90.00
_cell.angle_beta   90.00
_cell.angle_gamma   90.00
#
_symmetry.space_group_name_H-M   'P 1'
#
loop_
_entity.id
_entity.type
_entity.pdbx_description
1 polymer ?
#
loop_
_entity_poly.entity_id
_entity_poly.type
_entity_poly.pdbx_seq_one_letter_code
_entity_poly.pdbx_strand_id
1 'polypeptide(L)'
;MTDLTEGNDVLVLNLTQNSTINALGGNDTLTIIGVADRYSEEELPLYSITANGGAGDDRIIIQGYVSSATIDGGAGHDFISFIEDDPDRPGIAYGGDGNDTILGIEGVGGAGNDYLGNGGDGGDGDDTIYGGDYGGSYGGAGSDMIFDATIADGGAGDDFIWGGEVISGGSGSDYLLGGYYAYGGAGNDIILSNFADGGAGRDVWFGLYPDLNAGTDGDKIVLNDGHHLVSSFSGAAGEFILTAEGAAIDEDGDGVADWVYEHPGLSATDFLATGFDGDPLAAVDDAFTGTAAAEYIHGGGGDDDLSGGGGLDFIFGGFGHDVLSGNAGDDLLVGQAGDDRLYGGSGADELDGGDGNDTLSGSAGDDFAYGGAGNDVIAGGDGNDRLLGEGGDDRVNGGDGDDTIVGGAGKDVLTGGNGADRFIFAAGDSKAGGSLRDVITDFETGIDKLDISALHITDYAGQIGFQSIGSGLIVYADLGGNGYDNSDFAVQLTGVNALAQSDFILA
;
A
#
# COMPACT_ATOMS: atom_id res chain seq x y z
N MET A 1 -29.10 47.56 -31.39
CA MET A 1 -29.09 46.79 -32.64
C MET A 1 -28.07 47.41 -33.57
N THR A 2 -26.84 46.97 -33.38
CA THR A 2 -25.81 46.99 -34.40
C THR A 2 -25.59 45.51 -34.64
N ASP A 3 -26.01 45.01 -35.80
CA ASP A 3 -25.76 43.61 -36.15
C ASP A 3 -24.40 43.56 -36.85
N LEU A 4 -23.49 42.70 -36.38
CA LEU A 4 -22.25 42.41 -37.12
C LEU A 4 -22.58 41.57 -38.35
N THR A 5 -21.74 41.66 -39.38
CA THR A 5 -21.96 40.98 -40.66
C THR A 5 -21.46 39.53 -40.62
N GLU A 6 -21.69 38.72 -41.65
CA GLU A 6 -21.24 37.31 -41.72
C GLU A 6 -19.70 37.13 -41.88
N GLY A 7 -18.88 38.07 -41.43
CA GLY A 7 -17.43 37.99 -41.55
C GLY A 7 -16.73 38.72 -40.42
N ASN A 8 -15.43 38.44 -40.23
CA ASN A 8 -14.66 38.87 -39.06
C ASN A 8 -14.67 40.40 -38.85
N ASP A 9 -15.49 40.85 -37.91
CA ASP A 9 -15.73 42.24 -37.57
C ASP A 9 -15.03 42.62 -36.26
N VAL A 10 -14.60 43.89 -36.16
CA VAL A 10 -14.04 44.45 -34.92
C VAL A 10 -14.84 45.69 -34.54
N LEU A 11 -15.48 45.66 -33.38
CA LEU A 11 -16.34 46.74 -32.90
C LEU A 11 -15.91 47.20 -31.50
N VAL A 12 -15.73 48.52 -31.34
CA VAL A 12 -15.47 49.15 -30.04
C VAL A 12 -16.58 50.14 -29.72
N LEU A 13 -17.28 49.97 -28.60
CA LEU A 13 -18.44 50.77 -28.21
C LEU A 13 -18.26 51.45 -26.85
N ASN A 14 -18.70 52.70 -26.75
CA ASN A 14 -18.98 53.36 -25.47
C ASN A 14 -20.49 53.32 -25.20
N LEU A 15 -20.92 52.72 -24.10
CA LEU A 15 -22.34 52.58 -23.78
C LEU A 15 -22.94 53.87 -23.22
N THR A 16 -23.99 54.38 -23.85
CA THR A 16 -24.73 55.55 -23.35
C THR A 16 -26.21 55.26 -23.08
N GLN A 17 -26.63 54.01 -23.26
CA GLN A 17 -27.96 53.48 -23.03
C GLN A 17 -27.92 51.94 -23.03
N ASN A 18 -28.99 51.30 -22.54
CA ASN A 18 -29.16 49.84 -22.64
C ASN A 18 -29.03 49.38 -24.09
N SER A 19 -28.26 48.32 -24.32
CA SER A 19 -27.87 47.91 -25.66
C SER A 19 -27.94 46.40 -25.84
N THR A 20 -28.45 45.99 -27.01
CA THR A 20 -28.39 44.62 -27.51
C THR A 20 -27.57 44.60 -28.79
N ILE A 21 -26.59 43.69 -28.83
CA ILE A 21 -25.64 43.50 -29.92
C ILE A 21 -25.70 42.03 -30.33
N ASN A 22 -25.88 41.77 -31.62
CA ASN A 22 -25.88 40.41 -32.16
C ASN A 22 -24.80 40.32 -33.24
N ALA A 23 -23.91 39.36 -33.11
CA ALA A 23 -23.07 38.92 -34.19
C ALA A 23 -23.79 37.79 -34.95
N LEU A 24 -23.70 37.83 -36.28
CA LEU A 24 -24.48 36.96 -37.17
C LEU A 24 -23.63 35.83 -37.77
N GLY A 25 -22.29 35.93 -37.70
CA GLY A 25 -21.33 34.85 -37.99
C GLY A 25 -19.93 35.36 -38.40
N GLY A 26 -18.89 34.53 -38.21
CA GLY A 26 -17.48 34.91 -38.41
C GLY A 26 -16.72 34.90 -37.09
N ASN A 27 -15.41 35.20 -37.10
CA ASN A 27 -14.64 35.35 -35.86
C ASN A 27 -14.56 36.84 -35.51
N ASP A 28 -15.45 37.30 -34.62
CA ASP A 28 -15.65 38.70 -34.31
C ASP A 28 -14.92 39.14 -33.04
N THR A 29 -14.67 40.44 -32.90
CA THR A 29 -14.15 41.03 -31.66
C THR A 29 -14.97 42.23 -31.26
N LEU A 30 -15.63 42.13 -30.11
CA LEU A 30 -16.43 43.16 -29.50
C LEU A 30 -15.77 43.66 -28.22
N THR A 31 -15.32 44.90 -28.20
CA THR A 31 -14.91 45.58 -26.96
C THR A 31 -15.94 46.62 -26.55
N ILE A 32 -16.50 46.45 -25.36
CA ILE A 32 -17.42 47.39 -24.74
C ILE A 32 -16.70 48.12 -23.63
N ILE A 33 -16.74 49.44 -23.67
CA ILE A 33 -16.22 50.31 -22.63
C ILE A 33 -17.42 50.92 -21.90
N GLY A 34 -17.66 50.42 -20.68
CA GLY A 34 -18.57 50.97 -19.70
C GLY A 34 -18.06 52.33 -19.20
N VAL A 35 -18.96 53.29 -19.05
CA VAL A 35 -18.62 54.72 -18.88
C VAL A 35 -18.84 55.21 -17.45
N ALA A 36 -19.03 54.30 -16.49
CA ALA A 36 -19.27 54.67 -15.09
C ALA A 36 -18.01 54.47 -14.24
N ASP A 37 -17.59 55.53 -13.55
CA ASP A 37 -16.48 55.52 -12.60
C ASP A 37 -17.04 55.15 -11.21
N ARG A 38 -16.59 54.03 -10.62
CA ARG A 38 -17.13 53.45 -9.35
C ARG A 38 -17.13 54.43 -8.16
N TYR A 39 -16.32 55.48 -8.24
CA TYR A 39 -16.04 56.42 -7.16
C TYR A 39 -16.60 57.83 -7.40
N SER A 40 -17.43 58.01 -8.43
CA SER A 40 -18.14 59.26 -8.68
C SER A 40 -19.28 59.46 -7.68
N GLU A 41 -19.28 60.57 -6.92
CA GLU A 41 -20.43 60.98 -6.09
C GLU A 41 -21.69 61.30 -6.92
N GLU A 42 -21.56 61.44 -8.24
CA GLU A 42 -22.71 61.48 -9.16
C GLU A 42 -23.03 60.04 -9.61
N GLU A 43 -24.25 59.56 -9.30
CA GLU A 43 -24.81 58.32 -9.87
C GLU A 43 -24.82 58.45 -11.40
N LEU A 44 -23.74 58.00 -12.06
CA LEU A 44 -23.74 57.85 -13.49
C LEU A 44 -24.73 56.73 -13.84
N PRO A 45 -25.56 56.90 -14.88
CA PRO A 45 -26.52 55.88 -15.25
C PRO A 45 -25.78 54.61 -15.68
N LEU A 46 -25.99 53.52 -14.92
CA LEU A 46 -25.57 52.18 -15.30
C LEU A 46 -26.56 51.62 -16.32
N TYR A 47 -26.03 50.94 -17.33
CA TYR A 47 -26.82 50.36 -18.42
C TYR A 47 -26.64 48.86 -18.49
N SER A 48 -27.68 48.17 -18.95
CA SER A 48 -27.66 46.73 -19.19
C SER A 48 -27.13 46.42 -20.59
N ILE A 49 -26.43 45.31 -20.73
CA ILE A 49 -25.97 44.81 -22.01
C ILE A 49 -26.40 43.37 -22.25
N THR A 50 -26.83 43.09 -23.48
CA THR A 50 -26.98 41.75 -24.02
C THR A 50 -26.12 41.64 -25.27
N ALA A 51 -25.19 40.69 -25.30
CA ALA A 51 -24.32 40.44 -26.44
C ALA A 51 -24.40 38.96 -26.83
N ASN A 52 -24.64 38.68 -28.10
CA ASN A 52 -24.67 37.32 -28.66
C ASN A 52 -23.58 37.23 -29.74
N GLY A 53 -22.59 36.32 -29.61
CA GLY A 53 -21.50 36.11 -30.57
C GLY A 53 -21.95 35.34 -31.83
N GLY A 54 -22.86 34.40 -31.66
CA GLY A 54 -23.48 33.74 -32.81
C GLY A 54 -22.66 32.54 -33.28
N ALA A 55 -21.91 32.63 -34.37
CA ALA A 55 -21.19 31.47 -34.91
C ALA A 55 -19.77 31.85 -35.35
N GLY A 56 -18.76 31.09 -34.92
CA GLY A 56 -17.34 31.36 -35.13
C GLY A 56 -16.64 31.61 -33.80
N ASP A 57 -15.32 31.82 -33.82
CA ASP A 57 -14.54 32.03 -32.59
C ASP A 57 -14.53 33.53 -32.25
N ASP A 58 -15.38 33.93 -31.31
CA ASP A 58 -15.65 35.32 -30.96
C ASP A 58 -14.90 35.78 -29.72
N ARG A 59 -14.63 37.09 -29.66
CA ARG A 59 -13.96 37.72 -28.53
C ARG A 59 -14.78 38.88 -27.99
N ILE A 60 -15.36 38.71 -26.81
CA ILE A 60 -16.18 39.72 -26.14
C ILE A 60 -15.47 40.21 -24.89
N ILE A 61 -15.11 41.50 -24.87
CA ILE A 61 -14.40 42.14 -23.75
C ILE A 61 -15.24 43.27 -23.21
N ILE A 62 -15.55 43.25 -21.92
CA ILE A 62 -16.24 44.32 -21.21
C ILE A 62 -15.30 44.99 -20.21
N GLN A 63 -15.10 46.29 -20.40
CA GLN A 63 -14.27 47.14 -19.54
C GLN A 63 -15.15 48.16 -18.82
N GLY A 64 -15.32 48.03 -17.50
CA GLY A 64 -16.05 48.98 -16.65
C GLY A 64 -17.44 48.51 -16.22
N TYR A 65 -18.06 49.26 -15.29
CA TYR A 65 -19.28 48.87 -14.59
C TYR A 65 -20.55 48.94 -15.46
N VAL A 66 -21.33 47.86 -15.44
CA VAL A 66 -22.67 47.74 -16.06
C VAL A 66 -23.71 47.37 -15.00
N SER A 67 -25.00 47.65 -15.23
CA SER A 67 -26.04 47.27 -14.25
C SER A 67 -26.38 45.79 -14.27
N SER A 68 -26.08 45.13 -15.39
CA SER A 68 -26.23 43.70 -15.64
C SER A 68 -25.66 43.41 -17.04
N ALA A 69 -25.10 42.21 -17.20
CA ALA A 69 -24.71 41.69 -18.49
C ALA A 69 -25.22 40.26 -18.67
N THR A 70 -25.71 39.97 -19.87
CA THR A 70 -25.96 38.62 -20.34
C THR A 70 -25.20 38.46 -21.64
N ILE A 71 -24.20 37.58 -21.64
CA ILE A 71 -23.39 37.31 -22.82
C ILE A 71 -23.62 35.87 -23.23
N ASP A 72 -23.79 35.63 -24.52
CA ASP A 72 -23.89 34.33 -25.13
C ASP A 72 -22.81 34.26 -26.22
N GLY A 73 -21.81 33.40 -26.06
CA GLY A 73 -20.74 33.18 -27.04
C GLY A 73 -21.34 32.64 -28.33
N GLY A 74 -22.12 31.58 -28.21
CA GLY A 74 -22.86 30.96 -29.31
C GLY A 74 -22.21 29.65 -29.70
N ALA A 75 -21.74 29.52 -30.93
CA ALA A 75 -21.06 28.32 -31.40
C ALA A 75 -19.65 28.65 -31.87
N GLY A 76 -18.64 28.00 -31.33
CA GLY A 76 -17.24 28.27 -31.66
C GLY A 76 -16.33 28.14 -30.44
N HIS A 77 -15.12 28.70 -30.52
CA HIS A 77 -14.23 28.80 -29.38
C HIS A 77 -14.15 30.26 -28.91
N ASP A 78 -15.02 30.62 -27.96
CA ASP A 78 -15.29 31.99 -27.59
C ASP A 78 -14.48 32.44 -26.37
N PHE A 79 -14.09 33.71 -26.37
CA PHE A 79 -13.41 34.35 -25.25
C PHE A 79 -14.25 35.51 -24.71
N ILE A 80 -14.73 35.35 -23.49
CA ILE A 80 -15.55 36.32 -22.77
C ILE A 80 -14.77 36.81 -21.54
N SER A 81 -14.59 38.11 -21.39
CA SER A 81 -13.86 38.67 -20.25
C SER A 81 -14.44 39.98 -19.73
N PHE A 82 -14.65 40.04 -18.41
CA PHE A 82 -14.96 41.23 -17.65
C PHE A 82 -13.71 41.69 -16.88
N ILE A 83 -13.30 42.93 -17.10
CA ILE A 83 -12.08 43.48 -16.49
C ILE A 83 -12.38 44.22 -15.17
N GLU A 84 -13.61 44.68 -14.97
CA GLU A 84 -14.08 45.35 -13.74
C GLU A 84 -15.57 45.04 -13.54
N ASP A 85 -15.90 44.00 -12.78
CA ASP A 85 -17.30 43.66 -12.46
C ASP A 85 -17.79 44.36 -11.18
N ASP A 86 -19.10 44.63 -11.12
CA ASP A 86 -19.75 45.12 -9.92
C ASP A 86 -20.12 43.92 -9.03
N PRO A 87 -19.43 43.70 -7.89
CA PRO A 87 -19.71 42.57 -7.00
C PRO A 87 -21.15 42.55 -6.45
N ASP A 88 -21.80 43.71 -6.41
CA ASP A 88 -23.18 43.83 -5.92
C ASP A 88 -24.24 43.53 -7.02
N ARG A 89 -23.82 43.33 -8.28
CA ARG A 89 -24.70 43.15 -9.45
C ARG A 89 -24.08 42.20 -10.49
N PRO A 90 -23.93 40.90 -10.16
CA PRO A 90 -23.30 39.96 -11.07
C PRO A 90 -24.11 39.82 -12.36
N GLY A 91 -23.43 39.84 -13.50
CA GLY A 91 -23.98 39.33 -14.75
C GLY A 91 -23.68 37.83 -14.89
N ILE A 92 -24.10 37.25 -16.01
CA ILE A 92 -23.82 35.85 -16.36
C ILE A 92 -23.34 35.78 -17.81
N ALA A 93 -22.37 34.92 -18.08
CA ALA A 93 -21.90 34.62 -19.43
C ALA A 93 -22.13 33.14 -19.75
N TYR A 94 -22.63 32.88 -20.94
CA TYR A 94 -22.83 31.55 -21.51
C TYR A 94 -21.79 31.36 -22.62
N GLY A 95 -21.04 30.27 -22.60
CA GLY A 95 -20.09 29.89 -23.66
C GLY A 95 -20.85 29.40 -24.88
N GLY A 96 -21.56 28.29 -24.72
CA GLY A 96 -22.39 27.67 -25.74
C GLY A 96 -21.76 26.39 -26.29
N ASP A 97 -21.74 26.23 -27.62
CA ASP A 97 -21.10 25.05 -28.23
C ASP A 97 -19.61 25.32 -28.46
N GLY A 98 -18.73 24.46 -27.97
CA GLY A 98 -17.30 24.50 -28.25
C GLY A 98 -16.47 24.70 -26.98
N ASN A 99 -15.20 25.08 -27.12
CA ASN A 99 -14.32 25.25 -25.96
C ASN A 99 -14.09 26.73 -25.71
N ASP A 100 -14.68 27.24 -24.66
CA ASP A 100 -14.82 28.65 -24.35
C ASP A 100 -13.96 29.05 -23.15
N THR A 101 -13.73 30.34 -23.01
CA THR A 101 -13.00 30.91 -21.88
C THR A 101 -13.77 32.11 -21.34
N ILE A 102 -14.25 31.99 -20.10
CA ILE A 102 -15.04 33.00 -19.41
C ILE A 102 -14.28 33.50 -18.18
N LEU A 103 -13.99 34.80 -18.11
CA LEU A 103 -13.20 35.40 -17.04
C LEU A 103 -13.91 36.59 -16.39
N GLY A 104 -13.78 36.69 -15.07
CA GLY A 104 -14.20 37.88 -14.29
C GLY A 104 -15.71 38.03 -14.10
N ILE A 105 -16.48 36.99 -14.42
CA ILE A 105 -17.93 36.90 -14.26
C ILE A 105 -18.29 35.42 -14.08
N GLU A 106 -19.43 35.14 -13.43
CA GLU A 106 -19.96 33.78 -13.34
C GLU A 106 -20.27 33.24 -14.75
N GLY A 107 -19.79 32.03 -15.02
CA GLY A 107 -19.88 31.40 -16.34
C GLY A 107 -20.83 30.21 -16.36
N VAL A 108 -21.39 29.94 -17.53
CA VAL A 108 -22.01 28.67 -17.89
C VAL A 108 -21.30 28.23 -19.16
N GLY A 109 -20.56 27.13 -19.12
CA GLY A 109 -19.74 26.67 -20.24
C GLY A 109 -20.59 26.24 -21.42
N GLY A 110 -21.04 24.99 -21.44
CA GLY A 110 -21.93 24.49 -22.48
C GLY A 110 -21.65 23.06 -22.86
N ALA A 111 -21.17 22.78 -24.08
CA ALA A 111 -21.02 21.41 -24.61
C ALA A 111 -19.58 20.97 -24.92
N GLY A 112 -18.60 21.86 -24.78
CA GLY A 112 -17.19 21.53 -24.98
C GLY A 112 -16.38 21.82 -23.72
N ASN A 113 -15.06 21.78 -23.85
CA ASN A 113 -14.17 21.86 -22.69
C ASN A 113 -13.86 23.31 -22.37
N ASP A 114 -14.51 23.84 -21.35
CA ASP A 114 -14.59 25.26 -21.03
C ASP A 114 -13.65 25.64 -19.87
N TYR A 115 -13.23 26.91 -19.89
CA TYR A 115 -12.47 27.50 -18.79
C TYR A 115 -13.28 28.60 -18.13
N LEU A 116 -13.69 28.39 -16.89
CA LEU A 116 -14.46 29.34 -16.09
C LEU A 116 -13.59 29.92 -14.96
N GLY A 117 -13.33 31.22 -14.99
CA GLY A 117 -12.40 31.88 -14.07
C GLY A 117 -13.00 32.47 -12.80
N ASN A 118 -14.31 32.33 -12.57
CA ASN A 118 -15.00 32.93 -11.42
C ASN A 118 -16.29 32.15 -11.03
N GLY A 119 -16.16 30.83 -10.89
CA GLY A 119 -17.26 29.91 -10.56
C GLY A 119 -18.29 29.76 -11.68
N GLY A 120 -19.34 28.99 -11.39
CA GLY A 120 -20.44 28.70 -12.32
C GLY A 120 -20.62 27.22 -12.62
N ASP A 121 -21.20 26.93 -13.79
CA ASP A 121 -21.59 25.59 -14.23
C ASP A 121 -20.83 25.24 -15.52
N GLY A 122 -20.01 24.18 -15.52
CA GLY A 122 -19.22 23.76 -16.68
C GLY A 122 -20.11 23.29 -17.83
N GLY A 123 -21.08 22.43 -17.54
CA GLY A 123 -22.04 21.91 -18.51
C GLY A 123 -21.69 20.49 -18.92
N ASP A 124 -21.65 20.21 -20.23
CA ASP A 124 -21.11 18.98 -20.78
C ASP A 124 -19.68 19.26 -21.30
N GLY A 125 -18.69 18.44 -20.98
CA GLY A 125 -17.29 18.66 -21.38
C GLY A 125 -16.32 18.26 -20.28
N ASP A 126 -15.01 18.29 -20.57
CA ASP A 126 -14.01 18.22 -19.50
C ASP A 126 -13.55 19.64 -19.16
N ASP A 127 -14.16 20.24 -18.15
CA ASP A 127 -14.09 21.67 -17.86
C ASP A 127 -13.05 22.01 -16.79
N THR A 128 -12.59 23.26 -16.79
CA THR A 128 -11.72 23.79 -15.74
C THR A 128 -12.37 25.01 -15.10
N ILE A 129 -12.73 24.89 -13.82
CA ILE A 129 -13.47 25.90 -13.07
C ILE A 129 -12.62 26.38 -11.89
N TYR A 130 -12.25 27.66 -11.92
CA TYR A 130 -11.72 28.36 -10.76
C TYR A 130 -12.85 29.04 -10.00
N GLY A 131 -13.01 28.67 -8.75
CA GLY A 131 -13.95 29.24 -7.80
C GLY A 131 -13.78 30.75 -7.67
N GLY A 132 -14.93 31.43 -7.54
CA GLY A 132 -15.02 32.86 -7.36
C GLY A 132 -15.57 33.25 -6.00
N ASP A 133 -15.71 34.56 -5.78
CA ASP A 133 -16.39 35.12 -4.61
C ASP A 133 -17.93 34.83 -4.61
N TYR A 134 -18.45 34.25 -5.69
CA TYR A 134 -19.89 34.01 -5.93
C TYR A 134 -20.19 32.54 -6.17
N GLY A 135 -21.25 32.05 -5.51
CA GLY A 135 -21.89 30.78 -5.86
C GLY A 135 -21.08 29.52 -5.53
N GLY A 136 -21.62 28.38 -5.94
CA GLY A 136 -20.89 27.12 -6.02
C GLY A 136 -20.29 26.94 -7.41
N SER A 137 -19.31 26.06 -7.53
CA SER A 137 -18.78 25.59 -8.81
C SER A 137 -19.30 24.19 -9.09
N TYR A 138 -19.87 24.00 -10.27
CA TYR A 138 -20.48 22.74 -10.69
C TYR A 138 -19.80 22.32 -11.99
N GLY A 139 -19.19 21.13 -12.03
CA GLY A 139 -18.55 20.61 -13.24
C GLY A 139 -19.59 20.23 -14.29
N GLY A 140 -20.49 19.31 -13.92
CA GLY A 140 -21.59 18.90 -14.76
C GLY A 140 -21.37 17.49 -15.27
N ALA A 141 -21.18 17.31 -16.57
CA ALA A 141 -20.93 16.00 -17.19
C ALA A 141 -19.60 16.01 -17.94
N GLY A 142 -18.77 15.01 -17.69
CA GLY A 142 -17.39 14.89 -18.17
C GLY A 142 -16.42 14.92 -17.00
N SER A 143 -15.12 14.90 -17.28
CA SER A 143 -14.07 14.82 -16.25
C SER A 143 -13.52 16.21 -15.94
N ASP A 144 -14.03 16.83 -14.88
CA ASP A 144 -13.85 18.24 -14.60
C ASP A 144 -12.72 18.52 -13.60
N MET A 145 -12.19 19.74 -13.66
CA MET A 145 -11.18 20.25 -12.73
C MET A 145 -11.69 21.49 -12.01
N ILE A 146 -11.98 21.38 -10.71
CA ILE A 146 -12.53 22.48 -9.90
C ILE A 146 -11.52 22.92 -8.83
N PHE A 147 -11.27 24.22 -8.73
CA PHE A 147 -10.27 24.81 -7.84
C PHE A 147 -10.86 25.90 -6.95
N ASP A 148 -10.49 25.93 -5.67
CA ASP A 148 -10.74 27.04 -4.72
C ASP A 148 -12.21 27.52 -4.63
N ALA A 149 -13.17 26.64 -4.92
CA ALA A 149 -14.59 26.95 -4.77
C ALA A 149 -15.06 26.71 -3.34
N THR A 150 -15.88 27.61 -2.77
CA THR A 150 -16.40 27.40 -1.40
C THR A 150 -17.27 26.14 -1.32
N ILE A 151 -18.10 25.93 -2.35
CA ILE A 151 -18.88 24.71 -2.59
C ILE A 151 -18.50 24.22 -3.99
N ALA A 152 -18.10 22.95 -4.10
CA ALA A 152 -17.79 22.31 -5.37
C ALA A 152 -18.58 21.01 -5.53
N ASP A 153 -19.08 20.76 -6.74
CA ASP A 153 -19.69 19.49 -7.13
C ASP A 153 -19.15 19.12 -8.52
N GLY A 154 -18.44 17.99 -8.63
CA GLY A 154 -17.87 17.51 -9.89
C GLY A 154 -18.98 17.11 -10.86
N GLY A 155 -19.87 16.26 -10.39
CA GLY A 155 -21.05 15.84 -11.15
C GLY A 155 -20.87 14.43 -11.69
N ALA A 156 -20.71 14.29 -13.01
CA ALA A 156 -20.63 12.98 -13.64
C ALA A 156 -19.38 12.83 -14.51
N GLY A 157 -18.44 12.00 -14.09
CA GLY A 157 -17.18 11.72 -14.76
C GLY A 157 -16.10 11.55 -13.70
N ASP A 158 -14.87 11.30 -14.11
CA ASP A 158 -13.76 11.18 -13.15
C ASP A 158 -13.19 12.58 -12.88
N ASP A 159 -13.56 13.18 -11.75
CA ASP A 159 -13.35 14.60 -11.46
C ASP A 159 -12.14 14.86 -10.55
N PHE A 160 -11.57 16.06 -10.64
CA PHE A 160 -10.53 16.55 -9.74
C PHE A 160 -10.99 17.84 -9.06
N ILE A 161 -11.07 17.82 -7.73
CA ILE A 161 -11.50 18.98 -6.93
C ILE A 161 -10.41 19.32 -5.93
N TRP A 162 -9.97 20.57 -5.90
CA TRP A 162 -9.00 21.06 -4.93
C TRP A 162 -9.45 22.34 -4.22
N GLY A 163 -9.54 22.26 -2.90
CA GLY A 163 -9.96 23.37 -2.03
C GLY A 163 -11.47 23.44 -1.83
N GLY A 164 -11.89 24.29 -0.89
CA GLY A 164 -13.30 24.49 -0.54
C GLY A 164 -13.67 24.12 0.89
N GLU A 165 -14.91 24.43 1.26
CA GLU A 165 -15.49 24.04 2.55
C GLU A 165 -16.29 22.74 2.40
N VAL A 166 -17.07 22.62 1.33
CA VAL A 166 -17.88 21.44 1.01
C VAL A 166 -17.60 21.02 -0.44
N ILE A 167 -17.13 19.79 -0.62
CA ILE A 167 -16.82 19.24 -1.94
C ILE A 167 -17.54 17.90 -2.17
N SER A 168 -17.98 17.67 -3.40
CA SER A 168 -18.69 16.46 -3.83
C SER A 168 -18.12 16.01 -5.18
N GLY A 169 -17.73 14.73 -5.29
CA GLY A 169 -17.24 14.15 -6.55
C GLY A 169 -18.40 13.85 -7.47
N GLY A 170 -19.36 13.07 -6.98
CA GLY A 170 -20.61 12.78 -7.67
C GLY A 170 -20.61 11.34 -8.18
N SER A 171 -20.49 11.12 -9.48
CA SER A 171 -20.38 9.78 -10.04
C SER A 171 -19.16 9.67 -10.95
N GLY A 172 -18.35 8.65 -10.74
CA GLY A 172 -17.03 8.50 -11.36
C GLY A 172 -16.00 8.20 -10.28
N SER A 173 -14.74 8.01 -10.67
CA SER A 173 -13.63 7.80 -9.72
C SER A 173 -12.87 9.10 -9.52
N ASP A 174 -13.16 9.77 -8.41
CA ASP A 174 -12.86 11.18 -8.22
C ASP A 174 -11.65 11.43 -7.32
N TYR A 175 -11.01 12.58 -7.48
CA TYR A 175 -9.89 13.04 -6.66
C TYR A 175 -10.29 14.30 -5.88
N LEU A 176 -10.60 14.14 -4.60
CA LEU A 176 -11.09 15.20 -3.72
C LEU A 176 -9.99 15.64 -2.75
N LEU A 177 -9.37 16.80 -3.01
CA LEU A 177 -8.28 17.33 -2.21
C LEU A 177 -8.71 18.56 -1.40
N GLY A 178 -8.67 18.47 -0.08
CA GLY A 178 -9.11 19.53 0.83
C GLY A 178 -10.58 19.37 1.22
N GLY A 179 -11.32 20.48 1.31
CA GLY A 179 -12.65 20.45 1.90
C GLY A 179 -12.61 20.35 3.43
N TYR A 180 -13.57 20.96 4.10
CA TYR A 180 -13.87 20.57 5.48
C TYR A 180 -14.76 19.33 5.48
N TYR A 181 -15.74 19.25 4.57
CA TYR A 181 -16.54 18.07 4.28
C TYR A 181 -16.37 17.64 2.82
N ALA A 182 -16.06 16.36 2.60
CA ALA A 182 -15.94 15.76 1.28
C ALA A 182 -16.90 14.57 1.12
N TYR A 183 -17.55 14.48 -0.04
CA TYR A 183 -18.45 13.39 -0.40
C TYR A 183 -17.95 12.79 -1.72
N GLY A 184 -17.46 11.55 -1.73
CA GLY A 184 -16.98 10.88 -2.94
C GLY A 184 -18.14 10.64 -3.91
N GLY A 185 -19.09 9.82 -3.49
CA GLY A 185 -20.32 9.59 -4.22
C GLY A 185 -20.38 8.17 -4.76
N ALA A 186 -20.27 7.96 -6.06
CA ALA A 186 -20.30 6.62 -6.66
C ALA A 186 -19.11 6.38 -7.56
N GLY A 187 -18.23 5.44 -7.19
CA GLY A 187 -17.05 5.05 -7.95
C GLY A 187 -15.92 4.65 -7.01
N ASN A 188 -14.66 4.78 -7.42
CA ASN A 188 -13.54 4.50 -6.52
C ASN A 188 -12.78 5.81 -6.29
N ASP A 189 -13.05 6.46 -5.18
CA ASP A 189 -12.63 7.84 -4.97
C ASP A 189 -11.34 7.93 -4.14
N ILE A 190 -10.58 8.99 -4.33
CA ILE A 190 -9.43 9.34 -3.49
C ILE A 190 -9.72 10.66 -2.79
N ILE A 191 -9.85 10.59 -1.47
CA ILE A 191 -10.30 11.71 -0.64
C ILE A 191 -9.18 12.13 0.31
N LEU A 192 -8.85 13.41 0.32
CA LEU A 192 -7.91 14.04 1.25
C LEU A 192 -8.64 15.16 2.01
N SER A 193 -9.38 14.83 3.07
CA SER A 193 -10.26 15.79 3.76
C SER A 193 -10.33 15.56 5.27
N ASN A 194 -10.81 16.56 6.02
CA ASN A 194 -11.04 16.44 7.45
C ASN A 194 -12.23 15.55 7.79
N PHE A 195 -13.31 15.63 7.01
CA PHE A 195 -14.50 14.79 7.16
C PHE A 195 -14.87 14.26 5.79
N ALA A 196 -15.06 12.95 5.67
CA ALA A 196 -15.34 12.30 4.41
C ALA A 196 -16.50 11.31 4.51
N ASP A 197 -17.28 11.21 3.43
CA ASP A 197 -18.17 10.09 3.12
C ASP A 197 -17.76 9.58 1.74
N GLY A 198 -17.19 8.37 1.67
CA GLY A 198 -16.77 7.77 0.38
C GLY A 198 -17.95 7.51 -0.53
N GLY A 199 -19.07 7.08 0.04
CA GLY A 199 -20.24 6.67 -0.72
C GLY A 199 -20.16 5.20 -1.16
N ALA A 200 -20.27 4.95 -2.46
CA ALA A 200 -20.36 3.61 -3.04
C ALA A 200 -19.17 3.28 -3.93
N GLY A 201 -18.51 2.15 -3.64
CA GLY A 201 -17.38 1.60 -4.38
C GLY A 201 -16.17 1.39 -3.47
N ARG A 202 -14.94 1.41 -3.99
CA ARG A 202 -13.73 1.18 -3.17
C ARG A 202 -12.91 2.44 -3.07
N ASP A 203 -13.15 3.18 -2.00
CA ASP A 203 -12.58 4.51 -1.83
C ASP A 203 -11.28 4.46 -1.02
N VAL A 204 -10.45 5.49 -1.18
CA VAL A 204 -9.21 5.69 -0.42
C VAL A 204 -9.25 7.05 0.25
N TRP A 205 -9.32 7.07 1.58
CA TRP A 205 -9.34 8.32 2.35
C TRP A 205 -8.05 8.56 3.13
N PHE A 206 -7.54 9.79 3.09
CA PHE A 206 -6.50 10.32 3.96
C PHE A 206 -7.03 11.53 4.75
N GLY A 207 -7.03 11.47 6.08
CA GLY A 207 -7.61 12.53 6.92
C GLY A 207 -6.92 12.72 8.27
N LEU A 208 -7.19 13.87 8.90
CA LEU A 208 -6.66 14.29 10.21
C LEU A 208 -7.69 14.21 11.36
N TYR A 209 -9.00 14.14 11.06
CA TYR A 209 -10.07 14.12 12.07
C TYR A 209 -11.08 13.00 11.79
N PRO A 210 -11.52 12.22 12.79
CA PRO A 210 -12.40 11.08 12.53
C PRO A 210 -13.85 11.35 12.98
N ASP A 211 -14.70 11.80 12.05
CA ASP A 211 -16.10 11.37 11.99
C ASP A 211 -16.34 10.82 10.57
N LEU A 212 -16.43 9.49 10.44
CA LEU A 212 -16.36 8.79 9.14
C LEU A 212 -17.60 7.94 8.83
N ASN A 213 -17.99 7.96 7.55
CA ASN A 213 -18.85 6.96 6.92
C ASN A 213 -18.13 6.36 5.70
N ALA A 214 -17.59 5.14 5.83
CA ALA A 214 -16.75 4.49 4.80
C ALA A 214 -17.51 3.39 4.05
N GLY A 215 -18.77 3.66 3.67
CA GLY A 215 -19.53 2.77 2.80
C GLY A 215 -19.63 1.29 3.25
N THR A 216 -19.84 0.39 2.29
CA THR A 216 -19.97 -1.08 2.51
C THR A 216 -19.14 -1.94 1.56
N ASP A 217 -18.25 -1.35 0.76
CA ASP A 217 -17.83 -1.94 -0.51
C ASP A 217 -16.30 -2.22 -0.62
N GLY A 218 -15.55 -2.14 0.49
CA GLY A 218 -14.12 -2.49 0.54
C GLY A 218 -13.15 -1.31 0.66
N ASP A 219 -13.56 -0.21 1.29
CA ASP A 219 -12.80 1.04 1.36
C ASP A 219 -11.48 0.91 2.14
N LYS A 220 -10.50 1.72 1.74
CA LYS A 220 -9.20 1.89 2.40
C LYS A 220 -9.11 3.24 3.07
N ILE A 221 -8.61 3.25 4.30
CA ILE A 221 -8.42 4.48 5.06
C ILE A 221 -6.99 4.51 5.55
N VAL A 222 -6.30 5.63 5.31
CA VAL A 222 -4.92 5.89 5.71
C VAL A 222 -4.92 7.13 6.60
N LEU A 223 -4.89 6.92 7.91
CA LEU A 223 -4.75 8.01 8.88
C LEU A 223 -3.26 8.32 9.07
N ASN A 224 -2.89 9.60 9.00
CA ASN A 224 -1.55 10.08 9.30
C ASN A 224 -1.65 11.18 10.36
N ASP A 225 -1.85 10.78 11.62
CA ASP A 225 -1.64 11.72 12.73
C ASP A 225 -1.15 11.03 13.99
N GLY A 226 -0.23 11.70 14.68
CA GLY A 226 0.46 11.22 15.87
C GLY A 226 -0.30 11.41 17.17
N HIS A 227 -1.59 11.76 17.12
CA HIS A 227 -2.38 12.16 18.29
C HIS A 227 -3.90 12.03 18.03
N HIS A 228 -4.55 11.04 18.67
CA HIS A 228 -5.96 10.98 19.15
C HIS A 228 -6.94 9.95 18.54
N LEU A 229 -7.87 9.53 19.40
CA LEU A 229 -8.91 8.49 19.24
C LEU A 229 -9.89 8.73 18.07
N VAL A 230 -10.24 7.64 17.38
CA VAL A 230 -11.38 7.58 16.46
C VAL A 230 -12.70 7.52 17.24
N SER A 231 -13.61 8.46 16.99
CA SER A 231 -14.83 8.65 17.79
C SER A 231 -16.00 7.74 17.37
N SER A 232 -16.10 7.38 16.08
CA SER A 232 -17.14 6.51 15.53
C SER A 232 -16.86 6.07 14.09
N PHE A 233 -17.22 4.82 13.76
CA PHE A 233 -17.24 4.27 12.40
C PHE A 233 -18.63 3.69 12.11
N SER A 234 -19.10 3.82 10.86
CA SER A 234 -20.16 2.97 10.31
C SER A 234 -19.76 2.45 8.94
N GLY A 235 -19.85 1.13 8.74
CA GLY A 235 -19.52 0.42 7.49
C GLY A 235 -19.14 -1.02 7.78
N ALA A 236 -19.30 -1.92 6.81
CA ALA A 236 -18.91 -3.33 6.93
C ALA A 236 -18.21 -3.75 5.63
N ALA A 237 -16.99 -4.29 5.77
CA ALA A 237 -16.03 -4.70 4.73
C ALA A 237 -15.18 -3.55 4.15
N GLY A 238 -13.92 -3.46 4.59
CA GLY A 238 -12.90 -2.51 4.14
C GLY A 238 -11.54 -2.82 4.77
N GLU A 239 -10.46 -2.67 4.01
CA GLU A 239 -9.06 -2.90 4.45
C GLU A 239 -8.54 -1.63 5.13
N PHE A 240 -8.28 -1.71 6.44
CA PHE A 240 -7.91 -0.55 7.26
C PHE A 240 -6.39 -0.50 7.48
N ILE A 241 -5.72 0.59 7.06
CA ILE A 241 -4.28 0.77 7.24
C ILE A 241 -4.04 1.98 8.15
N LEU A 242 -3.74 1.73 9.42
CA LEU A 242 -3.30 2.78 10.35
C LEU A 242 -1.79 2.99 10.20
N THR A 243 -1.36 4.18 9.78
CA THR A 243 0.04 4.61 9.88
C THR A 243 0.13 5.75 10.87
N ALA A 244 0.23 5.45 12.17
CA ALA A 244 0.42 6.49 13.18
C ALA A 244 1.91 6.82 13.35
N GLU A 245 2.33 8.03 12.98
CA GLU A 245 3.60 8.61 13.46
C GLU A 245 3.31 9.45 14.72
N GLY A 246 3.16 8.83 15.90
CA GLY A 246 3.16 9.58 17.18
C GLY A 246 2.50 8.89 18.38
N ALA A 247 2.84 9.42 19.57
CA ALA A 247 2.86 8.75 20.87
C ALA A 247 1.54 8.09 21.32
N ALA A 248 1.68 6.88 21.86
CA ALA A 248 0.67 6.11 22.57
C ALA A 248 -0.15 6.95 23.57
N ILE A 249 -1.47 6.73 23.56
CA ILE A 249 -2.41 7.28 24.54
C ILE A 249 -2.75 6.17 25.54
N ASP A 250 -2.32 6.38 26.78
CA ASP A 250 -2.67 5.57 27.96
C ASP A 250 -3.76 6.35 28.72
N GLU A 251 -5.04 6.03 28.47
CA GLU A 251 -6.16 6.77 29.07
C GLU A 251 -6.36 6.43 30.55
N ASP A 252 -5.95 5.24 31.01
CA ASP A 252 -6.16 4.77 32.37
C ASP A 252 -4.95 4.91 33.31
N GLY A 253 -3.78 5.21 32.74
CA GLY A 253 -2.53 5.50 33.42
C GLY A 253 -1.78 4.26 33.91
N ASP A 254 -2.02 3.09 33.32
CA ASP A 254 -1.40 1.82 33.72
C ASP A 254 -0.03 1.54 33.07
N GLY A 255 0.35 2.35 32.07
CA GLY A 255 1.60 2.23 31.34
C GLY A 255 1.54 1.33 30.10
N VAL A 256 0.35 0.88 29.69
CA VAL A 256 0.07 0.18 28.44
C VAL A 256 -0.73 1.11 27.52
N ALA A 257 -0.50 1.05 26.21
CA ALA A 257 -1.32 1.79 25.26
C ALA A 257 -2.73 1.18 25.24
N ASP A 258 -3.77 1.99 25.48
CA ASP A 258 -5.16 1.54 25.44
C ASP A 258 -5.59 1.30 23.97
N TRP A 259 -5.23 0.15 23.40
CA TRP A 259 -5.75 -0.30 22.10
C TRP A 259 -6.88 -1.29 22.37
N VAL A 260 -8.11 -0.78 22.49
CA VAL A 260 -9.30 -1.65 22.55
C VAL A 260 -10.31 -1.19 21.51
N TYR A 261 -10.41 -1.95 20.41
CA TYR A 261 -11.65 -2.04 19.67
C TYR A 261 -12.27 -3.44 19.88
N GLU A 262 -13.20 -3.55 20.83
CA GLU A 262 -14.17 -4.64 20.86
C GLU A 262 -15.48 -4.17 20.22
N HIS A 263 -15.84 -4.68 19.03
CA HIS A 263 -17.21 -4.62 18.52
C HIS A 263 -17.74 -6.00 18.11
N PRO A 264 -18.96 -6.39 18.54
CA PRO A 264 -19.59 -7.65 18.16
C PRO A 264 -20.14 -7.53 16.74
N GLY A 265 -19.31 -7.73 15.72
CA GLY A 265 -19.78 -7.75 14.33
C GLY A 265 -18.73 -7.67 13.23
N LEU A 266 -17.45 -7.41 13.55
CA LEU A 266 -16.36 -7.45 12.57
C LEU A 266 -15.66 -8.82 12.68
N SER A 267 -15.46 -9.52 11.56
CA SER A 267 -14.54 -10.67 11.54
C SER A 267 -13.13 -10.15 11.31
N ALA A 268 -12.17 -10.67 12.07
CA ALA A 268 -10.76 -10.28 12.05
C ALA A 268 -9.99 -10.65 10.75
N THR A 269 -10.71 -10.86 9.64
CA THR A 269 -10.17 -11.16 8.30
C THR A 269 -9.64 -9.92 7.54
N ASP A 270 -9.83 -8.72 8.09
CA ASP A 270 -9.60 -7.44 7.39
C ASP A 270 -8.49 -6.58 8.05
N PHE A 271 -7.68 -7.15 8.96
CA PHE A 271 -6.62 -6.41 9.66
C PHE A 271 -5.25 -6.67 9.02
N LEU A 272 -4.65 -5.65 8.39
CA LEU A 272 -3.20 -5.56 8.26
C LEU A 272 -2.67 -5.11 9.63
N ALA A 273 -2.21 -6.05 10.44
CA ALA A 273 -1.47 -5.73 11.66
C ALA A 273 -0.04 -5.29 11.27
N THR A 274 0.08 -4.10 10.68
CA THR A 274 1.38 -3.45 10.47
C THR A 274 1.71 -2.61 11.68
N GLY A 275 2.53 -3.14 12.59
CA GLY A 275 3.14 -2.40 13.69
C GLY A 275 2.18 -2.08 14.82
N PHE A 276 2.35 -2.78 15.94
CA PHE A 276 1.59 -2.53 17.16
C PHE A 276 1.94 -1.21 17.86
N ASP A 277 2.88 -0.40 17.37
CA ASP A 277 3.17 0.92 17.96
C ASP A 277 3.67 2.03 17.02
N GLY A 278 3.74 1.79 15.70
CA GLY A 278 4.16 2.82 14.74
C GLY A 278 5.64 3.23 14.84
N ASP A 279 6.47 2.56 15.65
CA ASP A 279 7.92 2.65 15.61
C ASP A 279 8.50 1.24 15.49
N PRO A 280 8.92 0.78 14.28
CA PRO A 280 9.54 -0.53 14.11
C PRO A 280 10.88 -0.71 14.88
N LEU A 281 11.25 0.24 15.76
CA LEU A 281 12.39 0.24 16.66
C LEU A 281 12.03 0.45 18.14
N ALA A 282 10.75 0.66 18.49
CA ALA A 282 10.34 0.64 19.89
C ALA A 282 10.33 -0.82 20.36
N ALA A 283 10.85 -1.06 21.56
CA ALA A 283 11.03 -2.40 22.12
C ALA A 283 9.86 -2.71 23.07
N VAL A 284 8.71 -3.06 22.51
CA VAL A 284 7.48 -3.33 23.24
C VAL A 284 7.00 -4.73 22.90
N ASP A 285 6.79 -5.55 23.92
CA ASP A 285 6.31 -6.91 23.75
C ASP A 285 4.83 -6.93 23.31
N ASP A 286 4.57 -7.42 22.10
CA ASP A 286 3.24 -7.47 21.50
C ASP A 286 2.62 -8.86 21.54
N ALA A 287 1.28 -8.92 21.48
CA ALA A 287 0.55 -10.18 21.44
C ALA A 287 -0.60 -10.14 20.44
N PHE A 288 -0.61 -11.07 19.49
CA PHE A 288 -1.65 -11.17 18.46
C PHE A 288 -2.11 -12.60 18.22
N THR A 289 -3.39 -12.76 17.93
CA THR A 289 -3.97 -14.03 17.49
C THR A 289 -4.89 -13.78 16.30
N GLY A 290 -4.49 -14.32 15.16
CA GLY A 290 -5.19 -14.28 13.89
C GLY A 290 -6.38 -15.23 13.83
N THR A 291 -6.89 -15.45 12.63
CA THR A 291 -8.19 -16.06 12.38
C THR A 291 -8.08 -17.40 11.67
N ALA A 292 -8.92 -17.61 10.67
CA ALA A 292 -8.90 -18.77 9.78
C ALA A 292 -8.73 -18.31 8.31
N ALA A 293 -8.35 -17.04 8.11
CA ALA A 293 -8.07 -16.44 6.82
C ALA A 293 -6.56 -16.18 6.71
N ALA A 294 -6.11 -15.75 5.54
CA ALA A 294 -4.69 -15.42 5.34
C ALA A 294 -4.39 -14.05 5.96
N GLU A 295 -3.44 -14.01 6.89
CA GLU A 295 -3.01 -12.81 7.59
C GLU A 295 -1.56 -12.41 7.27
N TYR A 296 -1.25 -11.13 7.46
CA TYR A 296 0.09 -10.56 7.31
C TYR A 296 0.43 -9.78 8.60
N ILE A 297 1.28 -10.37 9.43
CA ILE A 297 1.51 -10.00 10.84
C ILE A 297 2.97 -9.56 11.03
N HIS A 298 3.17 -8.41 11.66
CA HIS A 298 4.49 -7.88 12.04
C HIS A 298 4.52 -7.50 13.53
N GLY A 299 5.47 -8.06 14.28
CA GLY A 299 5.75 -7.72 15.68
C GLY A 299 6.43 -6.35 15.79
N GLY A 300 7.64 -6.24 15.26
CA GLY A 300 8.38 -4.97 15.24
C GLY A 300 9.61 -5.07 16.12
N GLY A 301 9.59 -4.46 17.29
CA GLY A 301 10.64 -4.67 18.29
C GLY A 301 10.02 -4.96 19.65
N GLY A 302 10.67 -5.77 20.48
CA GLY A 302 10.07 -6.34 21.68
C GLY A 302 10.13 -7.86 21.64
N ASP A 303 9.77 -8.53 22.74
CA ASP A 303 9.65 -9.99 22.76
C ASP A 303 8.17 -10.36 22.48
N ASP A 304 7.83 -10.67 21.23
CA ASP A 304 6.44 -10.76 20.75
C ASP A 304 5.83 -12.18 20.83
N ASP A 305 4.50 -12.29 20.97
CA ASP A 305 3.73 -13.55 20.92
C ASP A 305 2.65 -13.47 19.82
N LEU A 306 2.98 -13.98 18.63
CA LEU A 306 2.23 -13.81 17.39
C LEU A 306 1.71 -15.15 16.87
N SER A 307 0.41 -15.21 16.56
CA SER A 307 -0.25 -16.43 16.09
C SER A 307 -1.11 -16.12 14.86
N GLY A 308 -0.94 -16.87 13.75
CA GLY A 308 -1.69 -16.71 12.49
C GLY A 308 -3.09 -17.35 12.54
N GLY A 309 -3.19 -18.52 13.16
CA GLY A 309 -4.44 -19.19 13.49
C GLY A 309 -4.82 -20.19 12.41
N GLY A 310 -5.06 -19.76 11.19
CA GLY A 310 -5.02 -20.68 10.08
C GLY A 310 -5.40 -20.01 8.79
N GLY A 311 -5.06 -20.60 7.65
CA GLY A 311 -5.07 -19.88 6.40
C GLY A 311 -3.76 -20.09 5.67
N LEU A 312 -3.17 -19.00 5.18
CA LEU A 312 -1.80 -18.96 4.67
C LEU A 312 -1.26 -17.65 5.22
N ASP A 313 -0.50 -17.73 6.29
CA ASP A 313 -0.14 -16.60 7.10
C ASP A 313 1.32 -16.20 6.86
N PHE A 314 1.59 -14.90 6.88
CA PHE A 314 2.95 -14.34 6.84
C PHE A 314 3.23 -13.64 8.15
N ILE A 315 4.13 -14.19 8.96
CA ILE A 315 4.40 -13.72 10.32
C ILE A 315 5.87 -13.32 10.44
N PHE A 316 6.12 -12.08 10.87
CA PHE A 316 7.46 -11.54 11.08
C PHE A 316 7.59 -11.06 12.53
N GLY A 317 8.54 -11.62 13.29
CA GLY A 317 8.85 -11.24 14.67
C GLY A 317 9.49 -9.85 14.72
N GLY A 318 10.75 -9.76 14.30
CA GLY A 318 11.48 -8.49 14.21
C GLY A 318 12.66 -8.46 15.16
N PHE A 319 12.76 -7.45 16.02
CA PHE A 319 13.83 -7.36 17.02
C PHE A 319 13.36 -7.85 18.39
N GLY A 320 13.98 -8.88 18.93
CA GLY A 320 13.71 -9.35 20.28
C GLY A 320 13.57 -10.86 20.30
N HIS A 321 13.03 -11.42 21.39
CA HIS A 321 12.88 -12.86 21.55
C HIS A 321 11.43 -13.28 21.30
N ASP A 322 11.12 -13.58 20.05
CA ASP A 322 9.75 -13.72 19.60
C ASP A 322 9.24 -15.17 19.69
N VAL A 323 7.93 -15.29 19.76
CA VAL A 323 7.17 -16.55 19.70
C VAL A 323 6.18 -16.44 18.56
N LEU A 324 6.43 -17.17 17.48
CA LEU A 324 5.63 -17.16 16.25
C LEU A 324 4.93 -18.51 16.06
N SER A 325 3.63 -18.51 15.77
CA SER A 325 2.83 -19.72 15.52
C SER A 325 1.96 -19.60 14.27
N GLY A 326 2.20 -20.40 13.22
CA GLY A 326 1.34 -20.44 12.02
C GLY A 326 -0.02 -21.10 12.33
N ASN A 327 0.04 -22.23 13.01
CA ASN A 327 -1.05 -23.13 13.38
C ASN A 327 -1.56 -23.98 12.22
N ALA A 328 -2.48 -23.51 11.38
CA ALA A 328 -3.17 -24.38 10.42
C ALA A 328 -3.21 -23.75 9.03
N GLY A 329 -2.32 -24.14 8.15
CA GLY A 329 -2.10 -23.41 6.92
C GLY A 329 -0.76 -23.78 6.33
N ASP A 330 -0.50 -23.37 5.11
CA ASP A 330 0.87 -23.37 4.59
C ASP A 330 1.44 -21.97 4.90
N ASP A 331 2.18 -21.82 5.99
CA ASP A 331 2.53 -20.52 6.58
C ASP A 331 4.02 -20.13 6.36
N LEU A 332 4.33 -18.83 6.40
CA LEU A 332 5.70 -18.29 6.44
C LEU A 332 5.95 -17.59 7.77
N LEU A 333 6.93 -18.08 8.54
CA LEU A 333 7.34 -17.50 9.82
C LEU A 333 8.80 -17.06 9.75
N VAL A 334 9.08 -15.80 10.13
CA VAL A 334 10.43 -15.22 10.12
C VAL A 334 10.71 -14.52 11.45
N GLY A 335 11.63 -15.07 12.26
CA GLY A 335 12.02 -14.52 13.57
C GLY A 335 12.79 -13.20 13.45
N GLN A 336 13.80 -13.17 12.59
CA GLN A 336 14.73 -12.06 12.36
C GLN A 336 15.82 -11.93 13.40
N ALA A 337 15.70 -11.11 14.44
CA ALA A 337 16.84 -10.79 15.30
C ALA A 337 16.54 -11.05 16.78
N GLY A 338 17.19 -12.07 17.35
CA GLY A 338 17.09 -12.48 18.73
C GLY A 338 16.90 -13.99 18.81
N ASP A 339 16.83 -14.54 20.02
CA ASP A 339 16.61 -15.99 20.21
C ASP A 339 15.10 -16.30 20.15
N ASP A 340 14.63 -16.74 18.98
CA ASP A 340 13.21 -16.86 18.64
C ASP A 340 12.65 -18.29 18.77
N ARG A 341 11.32 -18.40 18.81
CA ARG A 341 10.58 -19.68 18.80
C ARG A 341 9.53 -19.68 17.70
N LEU A 342 9.74 -20.50 16.69
CA LEU A 342 8.85 -20.61 15.53
C LEU A 342 8.16 -21.98 15.52
N TYR A 343 6.84 -21.98 15.42
CA TYR A 343 6.01 -23.18 15.30
C TYR A 343 5.14 -23.10 14.05
N GLY A 344 5.44 -23.91 13.02
CA GLY A 344 4.67 -23.96 11.77
C GLY A 344 3.25 -24.43 12.02
N GLY A 345 3.11 -25.70 12.43
CA GLY A 345 1.84 -26.26 12.87
C GLY A 345 1.38 -27.37 11.96
N SER A 346 0.34 -27.15 11.16
CA SER A 346 -0.15 -28.14 10.20
C SER A 346 -0.26 -27.52 8.82
N GLY A 347 0.33 -28.18 7.84
CA GLY A 347 0.47 -27.66 6.47
C GLY A 347 1.94 -27.66 6.09
N ALA A 348 2.26 -27.23 4.88
CA ALA A 348 3.65 -27.14 4.44
C ALA A 348 4.20 -25.75 4.76
N ASP A 349 4.95 -25.64 5.84
CA ASP A 349 5.39 -24.36 6.40
C ASP A 349 6.83 -23.99 5.99
N GLU A 350 7.12 -22.70 5.93
CA GLU A 350 8.47 -22.15 5.78
C GLU A 350 8.85 -21.35 7.04
N LEU A 351 9.93 -21.74 7.70
CA LEU A 351 10.41 -21.16 8.96
C LEU A 351 11.84 -20.64 8.78
N ASP A 352 12.09 -19.38 9.16
CA ASP A 352 13.42 -18.75 9.16
C ASP A 352 13.69 -18.12 10.53
N GLY A 353 14.66 -18.68 11.27
CA GLY A 353 15.06 -18.19 12.60
C GLY A 353 15.70 -16.81 12.52
N GLY A 354 16.75 -16.69 11.72
CA GLY A 354 17.46 -15.44 11.50
C GLY A 354 18.75 -15.34 12.32
N ASP A 355 18.99 -14.22 13.00
CA ASP A 355 20.14 -13.98 13.87
C ASP A 355 19.77 -14.36 15.32
N GLY A 356 20.32 -15.43 15.89
CA GLY A 356 19.91 -15.87 17.21
C GLY A 356 20.23 -17.32 17.51
N ASN A 357 19.90 -17.79 18.72
CA ASN A 357 19.83 -19.22 19.00
C ASN A 357 18.37 -19.63 19.01
N ASP A 358 17.89 -20.06 17.85
CA ASP A 358 16.46 -20.16 17.60
C ASP A 358 15.95 -21.58 17.86
N THR A 359 14.65 -21.69 18.09
CA THR A 359 13.95 -22.97 18.20
C THR A 359 12.83 -23.05 17.16
N LEU A 360 13.00 -23.90 16.16
CA LEU A 360 12.08 -24.07 15.04
C LEU A 360 11.41 -25.45 15.10
N SER A 361 10.10 -25.50 14.85
CA SER A 361 9.31 -26.74 14.78
C SER A 361 8.30 -26.68 13.64
N GLY A 362 8.54 -27.41 12.55
CA GLY A 362 7.60 -27.52 11.42
C GLY A 362 6.28 -28.21 11.83
N SER A 363 6.42 -29.30 12.59
CA SER A 363 5.35 -30.11 13.18
C SER A 363 4.67 -31.08 12.21
N ALA A 364 3.76 -30.68 11.33
CA ALA A 364 3.07 -31.62 10.46
C ALA A 364 2.87 -31.11 9.04
N GLY A 365 3.53 -31.75 8.08
CA GLY A 365 3.53 -31.38 6.68
C GLY A 365 4.94 -31.47 6.11
N ASP A 366 5.11 -31.22 4.81
CA ASP A 366 6.45 -31.22 4.22
C ASP A 366 7.05 -29.81 4.43
N ASP A 367 7.85 -29.62 5.48
CA ASP A 367 8.27 -28.30 5.96
C ASP A 367 9.67 -27.90 5.46
N PHE A 368 9.91 -26.58 5.46
CA PHE A 368 11.22 -26.00 5.18
C PHE A 368 11.66 -25.12 6.35
N ALA A 369 12.81 -25.42 6.95
CA ALA A 369 13.31 -24.67 8.10
C ALA A 369 14.78 -24.25 7.93
N TYR A 370 15.05 -22.97 8.18
CA TYR A 370 16.38 -22.36 8.22
C TYR A 370 16.67 -21.88 9.64
N GLY A 371 17.71 -22.40 10.29
CA GLY A 371 18.16 -21.95 11.61
C GLY A 371 18.69 -20.53 11.56
N GLY A 372 19.64 -20.29 10.65
CA GLY A 372 20.24 -18.98 10.44
C GLY A 372 21.59 -18.88 11.15
N ALA A 373 21.83 -17.78 11.84
CA ALA A 373 23.09 -17.49 12.50
C ALA A 373 22.98 -17.68 14.03
N GLY A 374 23.55 -18.76 14.53
CA GLY A 374 23.74 -19.04 15.95
C GLY A 374 23.61 -20.53 16.21
N ASN A 375 23.25 -20.95 17.42
CA ASN A 375 23.15 -22.38 17.73
C ASN A 375 21.69 -22.78 17.85
N ASP A 376 21.17 -23.35 16.79
CA ASP A 376 19.72 -23.50 16.63
C ASP A 376 19.25 -24.91 17.00
N VAL A 377 17.97 -25.01 17.34
CA VAL A 377 17.27 -26.27 17.56
C VAL A 377 16.14 -26.38 16.56
N ILE A 378 16.27 -27.29 15.61
CA ILE A 378 15.32 -27.47 14.51
C ILE A 378 14.69 -28.85 14.61
N ALA A 379 13.37 -28.92 14.59
CA ALA A 379 12.58 -30.14 14.46
C ALA A 379 11.68 -30.05 13.23
N GLY A 380 11.81 -30.99 12.29
CA GLY A 380 10.94 -31.09 11.12
C GLY A 380 9.54 -31.51 11.53
N GLY A 381 9.38 -32.75 11.98
CA GLY A 381 8.10 -33.26 12.48
C GLY A 381 7.61 -34.45 11.67
N ASP A 382 6.33 -34.47 11.34
CA ASP A 382 5.74 -35.45 10.42
C ASP A 382 5.81 -34.90 9.00
N GLY A 383 6.44 -35.58 8.04
CA GLY A 383 6.54 -35.14 6.65
C GLY A 383 7.94 -35.29 6.08
N ASN A 384 8.15 -34.90 4.83
CA ASN A 384 9.47 -34.96 4.21
C ASN A 384 10.10 -33.57 4.25
N ASP A 385 10.89 -33.32 5.29
CA ASP A 385 11.30 -31.98 5.66
C ASP A 385 12.65 -31.60 5.06
N ARG A 386 12.89 -30.30 4.97
CA ARG A 386 14.14 -29.71 4.49
C ARG A 386 14.68 -28.77 5.54
N LEU A 387 15.69 -29.25 6.25
CA LEU A 387 16.19 -28.61 7.46
C LEU A 387 17.64 -28.15 7.27
N LEU A 388 17.88 -26.86 7.42
CA LEU A 388 19.19 -26.22 7.29
C LEU A 388 19.55 -25.54 8.60
N GLY A 389 20.58 -26.01 9.31
CA GLY A 389 21.11 -25.33 10.51
C GLY A 389 21.81 -24.01 10.17
N GLU A 390 22.51 -24.00 9.03
CA GLU A 390 23.31 -22.88 8.54
C GLU A 390 24.53 -22.55 9.40
N GLY A 391 24.42 -21.73 10.44
CA GLY A 391 25.53 -20.98 11.00
C GLY A 391 25.74 -21.12 12.50
N GLY A 392 26.06 -22.29 13.03
CA GLY A 392 26.68 -22.43 14.35
C GLY A 392 26.74 -23.89 14.78
N ASP A 393 26.67 -24.17 16.08
CA ASP A 393 26.65 -25.55 16.58
C ASP A 393 25.19 -26.03 16.73
N ASP A 394 24.60 -26.53 15.65
CA ASP A 394 23.14 -26.72 15.55
C ASP A 394 22.68 -28.11 16.02
N ARG A 395 21.39 -28.21 16.35
CA ARG A 395 20.73 -29.46 16.71
C ARG A 395 19.50 -29.67 15.84
N VAL A 396 19.65 -30.52 14.84
CA VAL A 396 18.62 -30.76 13.81
C VAL A 396 18.05 -32.16 13.95
N ASN A 397 16.72 -32.28 13.95
CA ASN A 397 15.99 -33.53 13.98
C ASN A 397 14.94 -33.54 12.87
N GLY A 398 15.05 -34.48 11.92
CA GLY A 398 14.09 -34.68 10.83
C GLY A 398 12.71 -35.04 11.37
N GLY A 399 12.56 -36.25 11.89
CA GLY A 399 11.32 -36.69 12.49
C GLY A 399 10.78 -37.94 11.80
N ASP A 400 9.52 -37.92 11.38
CA ASP A 400 8.90 -39.00 10.62
C ASP A 400 8.81 -38.61 9.15
N GLY A 401 9.54 -39.27 8.25
CA GLY A 401 9.48 -39.06 6.80
C GLY A 401 10.86 -39.12 6.17
N ASP A 402 10.95 -38.88 4.85
CA ASP A 402 12.23 -38.95 4.13
C ASP A 402 12.89 -37.55 4.12
N ASP A 403 13.69 -37.25 5.15
CA ASP A 403 14.14 -35.89 5.42
C ASP A 403 15.46 -35.53 4.70
N THR A 404 15.64 -34.24 4.41
CA THR A 404 16.89 -33.68 3.92
C THR A 404 17.47 -32.71 4.94
N ILE A 405 18.64 -33.07 5.49
CA ILE A 405 19.27 -32.35 6.60
C ILE A 405 20.63 -31.81 6.17
N VAL A 406 20.85 -30.52 6.40
CA VAL A 406 22.13 -29.82 6.23
C VAL A 406 22.48 -29.16 7.56
N GLY A 407 23.56 -29.59 8.22
CA GLY A 407 24.04 -28.94 9.44
C GLY A 407 24.58 -27.54 9.13
N GLY A 408 25.57 -27.48 8.26
CA GLY A 408 26.19 -26.22 7.83
C GLY A 408 27.53 -25.99 8.53
N ALA A 409 27.72 -24.77 9.02
CA ALA A 409 28.99 -24.30 9.55
C ALA A 409 29.03 -24.36 11.08
N GLY A 410 29.57 -25.44 11.62
CA GLY A 410 29.95 -25.50 13.03
C GLY A 410 30.12 -26.93 13.46
N LYS A 411 29.57 -27.29 14.61
CA LYS A 411 29.60 -28.64 15.14
C LYS A 411 28.19 -29.13 15.45
N ASP A 412 27.60 -29.75 14.46
CA ASP A 412 26.17 -30.02 14.49
C ASP A 412 25.86 -31.40 15.06
N VAL A 413 24.66 -31.55 15.61
CA VAL A 413 24.09 -32.81 16.03
C VAL A 413 22.83 -33.07 15.23
N LEU A 414 22.94 -34.03 14.32
CA LEU A 414 21.92 -34.33 13.32
C LEU A 414 21.24 -35.67 13.67
N THR A 415 19.92 -35.71 13.54
CA THR A 415 19.09 -36.90 13.77
C THR A 415 18.12 -36.99 12.60
N GLY A 416 18.11 -38.11 11.90
CA GLY A 416 17.20 -38.31 10.76
C GLY A 416 15.79 -38.62 11.24
N GLY A 417 15.68 -39.57 12.15
CA GLY A 417 14.40 -40.07 12.65
C GLY A 417 13.96 -41.33 11.89
N ASN A 418 12.67 -41.43 11.59
CA ASN A 418 12.09 -42.55 10.87
C ASN A 418 11.95 -42.21 9.39
N GLY A 419 12.66 -42.90 8.52
CA GLY A 419 12.48 -42.74 7.08
C GLY A 419 13.78 -42.98 6.34
N ALA A 420 13.84 -42.59 5.07
CA ALA A 420 15.05 -42.66 4.28
C ALA A 420 15.71 -41.29 4.17
N ASP A 421 16.56 -40.97 5.15
CA ASP A 421 17.06 -39.61 5.33
C ASP A 421 18.32 -39.33 4.52
N ARG A 422 18.51 -38.06 4.17
CA ARG A 422 19.67 -37.57 3.44
C ARG A 422 20.38 -36.47 4.22
N PHE A 423 21.60 -36.78 4.66
CA PHE A 423 22.50 -35.81 5.31
C PHE A 423 23.46 -35.24 4.27
N ILE A 424 23.37 -33.94 3.97
CA ILE A 424 24.17 -33.29 2.93
C ILE A 424 25.30 -32.48 3.56
N PHE A 425 26.51 -32.60 2.99
CA PHE A 425 27.68 -31.83 3.40
C PHE A 425 28.29 -31.10 2.20
N ALA A 426 28.46 -29.79 2.33
CA ALA A 426 29.09 -28.92 1.35
C ALA A 426 30.61 -28.83 1.56
N ALA A 427 31.29 -28.20 0.59
CA ALA A 427 32.74 -28.01 0.64
C ALA A 427 33.11 -26.94 1.67
N GLY A 428 33.51 -27.37 2.86
CA GLY A 428 33.88 -26.47 3.97
C GLY A 428 33.27 -26.86 5.31
N ASP A 429 32.21 -27.67 5.26
CA ASP A 429 31.51 -28.20 6.41
C ASP A 429 32.35 -29.29 7.08
N SER A 430 32.17 -29.50 8.39
CA SER A 430 32.71 -30.66 9.10
C SER A 430 34.23 -30.88 8.91
N LYS A 431 35.05 -29.82 8.98
CA LYS A 431 36.50 -29.90 8.69
C LYS A 431 37.23 -30.88 9.61
N ALA A 432 38.03 -31.78 9.03
CA ALA A 432 38.85 -32.67 9.84
C ALA A 432 40.08 -31.94 10.42
N GLY A 433 40.03 -31.63 11.71
CA GLY A 433 41.17 -31.04 12.43
C GLY A 433 40.76 -30.09 13.55
N GLY A 434 39.93 -30.54 14.48
CA GLY A 434 39.48 -29.75 15.63
C GLY A 434 38.30 -30.40 16.39
N SER A 435 37.68 -29.65 17.29
CA SER A 435 36.45 -30.01 18.01
C SER A 435 35.16 -29.90 17.15
N LEU A 436 35.29 -29.50 15.88
CA LEU A 436 34.21 -29.10 14.97
C LEU A 436 33.84 -30.23 13.98
N ARG A 437 33.39 -31.38 14.50
CA ARG A 437 32.87 -32.47 13.65
C ARG A 437 31.43 -32.73 14.00
N ASP A 438 30.61 -32.90 12.98
CA ASP A 438 29.19 -33.16 13.17
C ASP A 438 28.97 -34.60 13.63
N VAL A 439 27.86 -34.80 14.31
CA VAL A 439 27.47 -36.08 14.88
C VAL A 439 26.07 -36.43 14.38
N ILE A 440 25.97 -37.46 13.55
CA ILE A 440 24.70 -38.08 13.20
C ILE A 440 24.40 -39.15 14.27
N THR A 441 23.21 -39.07 14.87
CA THR A 441 22.92 -39.83 16.10
C THR A 441 22.26 -41.19 15.88
N ASP A 442 21.60 -41.39 14.74
CA ASP A 442 20.69 -42.52 14.49
C ASP A 442 20.79 -43.15 13.09
N PHE A 443 21.79 -42.77 12.28
CA PHE A 443 21.99 -43.25 10.90
C PHE A 443 21.71 -44.75 10.69
N GLU A 444 20.72 -45.08 9.86
CA GLU A 444 20.30 -46.43 9.50
C GLU A 444 20.94 -46.89 8.18
N THR A 445 21.87 -47.85 8.28
CA THR A 445 22.61 -48.38 7.12
C THR A 445 21.69 -49.02 6.08
N GLY A 446 21.91 -48.71 4.80
CA GLY A 446 21.11 -49.22 3.69
C GLY A 446 19.81 -48.46 3.44
N ILE A 447 19.39 -47.61 4.37
CA ILE A 447 18.22 -46.74 4.25
C ILE A 447 18.73 -45.32 4.01
N ASP A 448 19.39 -44.72 4.99
CA ASP A 448 19.88 -43.34 4.93
C ASP A 448 21.02 -43.16 3.92
N LYS A 449 21.28 -41.89 3.60
CA LYS A 449 22.29 -41.46 2.64
C LYS A 449 23.15 -40.35 3.23
N LEU A 450 24.45 -40.55 3.18
CA LEU A 450 25.44 -39.50 3.35
C LEU A 450 25.75 -38.88 1.99
N ASP A 451 25.30 -37.66 1.75
CA ASP A 451 25.59 -36.93 0.53
C ASP A 451 26.81 -36.03 0.68
N ILE A 452 27.88 -36.47 0.04
CA ILE A 452 29.16 -35.78 -0.02
C ILE A 452 29.55 -35.53 -1.47
N SER A 453 28.56 -35.45 -2.36
CA SER A 453 28.77 -35.19 -3.80
C SER A 453 29.47 -33.84 -4.04
N ALA A 454 29.19 -32.84 -3.21
CA ALA A 454 29.84 -31.52 -3.25
C ALA A 454 31.34 -31.56 -2.93
N LEU A 455 31.86 -32.64 -2.33
CA LEU A 455 33.28 -32.81 -2.05
C LEU A 455 34.06 -33.34 -3.28
N HIS A 456 33.39 -33.63 -4.40
CA HIS A 456 33.99 -34.11 -5.64
C HIS A 456 34.82 -35.41 -5.48
N ILE A 457 34.35 -36.31 -4.63
CA ILE A 457 34.97 -37.63 -4.42
C ILE A 457 34.67 -38.53 -5.61
N THR A 458 35.72 -39.06 -6.24
CA THR A 458 35.62 -39.88 -7.46
C THR A 458 36.16 -41.30 -7.28
N ASP A 459 36.93 -41.56 -6.21
CA ASP A 459 37.40 -42.89 -5.84
C ASP A 459 37.04 -43.20 -4.37
N TYR A 460 35.92 -43.92 -4.19
CA TYR A 460 35.44 -44.32 -2.87
C TYR A 460 36.50 -45.08 -2.05
N ALA A 461 37.23 -46.03 -2.67
CA ALA A 461 38.16 -46.88 -1.93
C ALA A 461 39.47 -46.15 -1.56
N GLY A 462 39.84 -45.13 -2.32
CA GLY A 462 41.06 -44.35 -2.13
C GLY A 462 40.88 -43.10 -1.27
N GLN A 463 39.66 -42.53 -1.23
CA GLN A 463 39.40 -41.23 -0.62
C GLN A 463 38.50 -41.28 0.61
N ILE A 464 37.77 -42.37 0.85
CA ILE A 464 36.93 -42.55 2.05
C ILE A 464 37.62 -43.47 3.05
N GLY A 465 37.79 -42.97 4.27
CA GLY A 465 38.38 -43.66 5.39
C GLY A 465 37.38 -43.87 6.53
N PHE A 466 37.61 -44.91 7.33
CA PHE A 466 36.75 -45.25 8.46
C PHE A 466 37.58 -45.48 9.71
N GLN A 467 37.14 -44.90 10.83
CA GLN A 467 37.70 -45.17 12.15
C GLN A 467 36.61 -45.52 13.15
N SER A 468 36.66 -46.72 13.72
CA SER A 468 35.73 -47.09 14.79
C SER A 468 36.01 -46.29 16.06
N ILE A 469 34.96 -45.82 16.71
CA ILE A 469 35.02 -45.11 17.99
C ILE A 469 33.93 -45.60 18.94
N GLY A 470 34.30 -46.35 19.99
CA GLY A 470 33.32 -46.91 20.91
C GLY A 470 32.29 -47.79 20.18
N SER A 471 31.02 -47.38 20.22
CA SER A 471 29.89 -48.01 19.51
C SER A 471 29.51 -47.30 18.21
N GLY A 472 30.35 -46.42 17.68
CA GLY A 472 30.11 -45.66 16.45
C GLY A 472 31.29 -45.70 15.49
N LEU A 473 31.17 -44.90 14.43
CA LEU A 473 32.10 -44.82 13.31
C LEU A 473 32.39 -43.36 13.00
N ILE A 474 33.65 -43.03 12.70
CA ILE A 474 34.00 -41.75 12.07
C ILE A 474 34.29 -42.03 10.60
N VAL A 475 33.64 -41.26 9.73
CA VAL A 475 33.89 -41.25 8.29
C VAL A 475 34.81 -40.09 7.99
N TYR A 476 35.87 -40.34 7.22
CA TYR A 476 36.82 -39.34 6.75
C TYR A 476 36.81 -39.27 5.23
N ALA A 477 36.97 -38.06 4.68
CA ALA A 477 37.34 -37.90 3.28
C ALA A 477 38.69 -37.19 3.14
N ASP A 478 39.61 -37.78 2.37
CA ASP A 478 40.91 -37.21 2.02
C ASP A 478 40.85 -36.64 0.60
N LEU A 479 40.70 -35.31 0.49
CA LEU A 479 40.59 -34.59 -0.78
C LEU A 479 41.97 -34.13 -1.28
N GLY A 480 42.95 -33.97 -0.38
CA GLY A 480 44.32 -33.55 -0.68
C GLY A 480 45.32 -34.68 -0.95
N GLY A 481 44.96 -35.94 -0.69
CA GLY A 481 45.86 -37.09 -0.74
C GLY A 481 46.98 -37.02 0.31
N ASN A 482 46.73 -36.31 1.41
CA ASN A 482 47.69 -36.03 2.48
C ASN A 482 47.59 -37.01 3.65
N GLY A 483 46.63 -37.94 3.62
CA GLY A 483 46.36 -38.92 4.66
C GLY A 483 45.14 -38.57 5.52
N TYR A 484 44.42 -39.60 5.97
CA TYR A 484 43.18 -39.46 6.75
C TYR A 484 43.34 -38.78 8.12
N ASP A 485 44.55 -38.70 8.67
CA ASP A 485 44.90 -38.01 9.92
C ASP A 485 44.97 -36.48 9.79
N ASN A 486 44.86 -35.97 8.56
CA ASN A 486 44.86 -34.56 8.19
C ASN A 486 43.74 -34.28 7.16
N SER A 487 42.65 -35.06 7.26
CA SER A 487 41.53 -35.13 6.33
C SER A 487 40.84 -33.77 6.17
N ASP A 488 40.17 -33.59 5.04
CA ASP A 488 39.51 -32.32 4.72
C ASP A 488 38.07 -32.30 5.27
N PHE A 489 37.52 -33.47 5.57
CA PHE A 489 36.16 -33.69 6.06
C PHE A 489 36.09 -34.86 7.05
N ALA A 490 35.29 -34.73 8.11
CA ALA A 490 34.99 -35.82 9.03
C ALA A 490 33.63 -35.68 9.72
N VAL A 491 32.82 -36.75 9.66
CA VAL A 491 31.54 -36.87 10.36
C VAL A 491 31.52 -38.10 11.27
N GLN A 492 30.94 -37.98 12.46
CA GLN A 492 30.75 -39.08 13.39
C GLN A 492 29.34 -39.66 13.27
N LEU A 493 29.23 -40.97 13.17
CA LEU A 493 27.98 -41.72 13.18
C LEU A 493 27.90 -42.54 14.47
N THR A 494 26.83 -42.34 15.24
CA THR A 494 26.60 -43.08 16.48
C THR A 494 25.89 -44.41 16.17
N GLY A 495 26.26 -45.50 16.85
CA GLY A 495 25.59 -46.81 16.68
C GLY A 495 25.98 -47.59 15.41
N VAL A 496 26.59 -46.94 14.43
CA VAL A 496 27.02 -47.55 13.17
C VAL A 496 28.37 -48.24 13.31
N ASN A 497 28.47 -49.47 12.81
CA ASN A 497 29.70 -50.28 12.87
C ASN A 497 30.37 -50.51 11.51
N ALA A 498 29.64 -50.31 10.40
CA ALA A 498 30.14 -50.43 9.04
C ALA A 498 29.20 -49.70 8.07
N LEU A 499 29.73 -49.22 6.96
CA LEU A 499 28.99 -48.63 5.86
C LEU A 499 29.34 -49.31 4.53
N ALA A 500 28.37 -49.36 3.62
CA ALA A 500 28.55 -49.78 2.23
C ALA A 500 28.64 -48.56 1.32
N GLN A 501 29.19 -48.73 0.11
CA GLN A 501 29.22 -47.65 -0.88
C GLN A 501 27.81 -47.15 -1.24
N SER A 502 26.77 -47.97 -1.10
CA SER A 502 25.37 -47.60 -1.32
C SER A 502 24.79 -46.63 -0.30
N ASP A 503 25.49 -46.39 0.82
CA ASP A 503 25.10 -45.44 1.86
C ASP A 503 25.59 -44.02 1.53
N PHE A 504 26.30 -43.85 0.41
CA PHE A 504 26.87 -42.58 -0.01
C PHE A 504 26.29 -42.09 -1.33
N ILE A 505 26.09 -40.78 -1.43
CA ILE A 505 25.91 -40.08 -2.70
C ILE A 505 27.23 -39.37 -3.01
N LEU A 506 27.83 -39.73 -4.14
CA LEU A 506 29.12 -39.22 -4.64
C LEU A 506 28.93 -38.47 -5.96
N ALA A 507 29.96 -37.75 -6.41
CA ALA A 507 29.95 -36.92 -7.62
C ALA A 507 29.88 -37.71 -8.94
#